data_AF-A0A353BAL7-F1
#
_entry.id   AF-A0A353BAL7-F1
#
_cell.length_a   1.000
_cell.length_b   1.000
_cell.length_c   1.000
_cell.angle_alpha   90.00
_cell.angle_beta   90.00
_cell.angle_gamma   90.00
#
_symmetry.space_group_name_H-M   'P 1'
#
loop_
_entity.id
_entity.type
_entity.pdbx_description
1 polymer ?
#
loop_
_entity_poly.entity_id
_entity_poly.type
_entity_poly.pdbx_seq_one_letter_code
_entity_poly.pdbx_strand_id
1 'polypeptide(L)'
;MKHDTTSIMRRMFAGLSEYVFHSKLGVVNPELVDYISELLVRFIRVEGVQKIRKLDGSPVTEIFAMLQEAERRIGEARREVHRHIGDYTLFWSGVYPEALQASKAADQFVSYCEQGKRAYKIASSIDCDNSGNPDIAPNWLLDQISDQFEMCAYGLREVRREWERRDDNEGQTLLL
;
A
#
# COMPACT_ATOMS: atom_id res chain seq x y z
N MET A 1 -7.65 21.77 -14.24
CA MET A 1 -8.47 21.36 -13.06
C MET A 1 -8.18 19.96 -12.50
N LYS A 2 -7.30 19.11 -13.08
CA LYS A 2 -6.92 17.80 -12.48
C LYS A 2 -5.74 17.85 -11.50
N HIS A 3 -4.90 18.89 -11.56
CA HIS A 3 -3.72 19.05 -10.70
C HIS A 3 -4.06 19.32 -9.23
N ASP A 4 -5.21 19.95 -8.96
CA ASP A 4 -5.57 20.43 -7.62
C ASP A 4 -6.01 19.29 -6.69
N THR A 5 -6.90 18.42 -7.17
CA THR A 5 -7.41 17.27 -6.40
C THR A 5 -6.31 16.27 -6.02
N THR A 6 -5.30 16.09 -6.88
CA THR A 6 -4.17 15.18 -6.59
C THR A 6 -3.30 15.73 -5.47
N SER A 7 -3.07 17.04 -5.45
CA SER A 7 -2.33 17.72 -4.38
C SER A 7 -3.07 17.66 -3.05
N ILE A 8 -4.40 17.84 -3.07
CA ILE A 8 -5.25 17.75 -1.88
C ILE A 8 -5.22 16.33 -1.28
N MET A 9 -5.40 15.29 -2.09
CA MET A 9 -5.34 13.90 -1.62
C MET A 9 -3.97 13.55 -1.01
N ARG A 10 -2.88 13.97 -1.67
CA ARG A 10 -1.52 13.75 -1.15
C ARG A 10 -1.35 14.37 0.23
N ARG A 11 -1.72 15.65 0.40
CA ARG A 11 -1.63 16.35 1.68
C ARG A 11 -2.50 15.71 2.76
N MET A 12 -3.70 15.27 2.39
CA MET A 12 -4.61 14.58 3.30
C MET A 12 -4.02 13.25 3.79
N PHE A 13 -3.60 12.37 2.88
CA PHE A 13 -3.02 11.07 3.26
C PHE A 13 -1.70 11.20 4.00
N ALA A 14 -0.86 12.19 3.67
CA ALA A 14 0.33 12.49 4.43
C ALA A 14 -0.01 12.83 5.89
N GLY A 15 -0.92 13.78 6.12
CA GLY A 15 -1.31 14.17 7.48
C GLY A 15 -2.02 13.07 8.26
N LEU A 16 -2.83 12.24 7.60
CA LEU A 16 -3.49 11.09 8.24
C LEU A 16 -2.48 10.00 8.62
N SER A 17 -1.58 9.66 7.70
CA SER A 17 -0.55 8.64 7.95
C SER A 17 0.41 9.10 9.04
N GLU A 18 0.84 10.36 9.01
CA GLU A 18 1.66 10.95 10.08
C GLU A 18 0.94 10.86 11.43
N TYR A 19 -0.32 11.30 11.50
CA TYR A 19 -1.10 11.22 12.73
C TYR A 19 -1.20 9.78 13.27
N VAL A 20 -1.55 8.81 12.41
CA VAL A 20 -1.74 7.42 12.82
C VAL A 20 -0.41 6.78 13.23
N PHE A 21 0.61 6.84 12.39
CA PHE A 21 1.87 6.16 12.64
C PHE A 21 2.60 6.78 13.83
N HIS A 22 2.61 8.11 13.95
CA HIS A 22 3.25 8.79 15.07
C HIS A 22 2.43 8.66 16.36
N SER A 23 1.15 9.05 16.34
CA SER A 23 0.37 9.22 17.57
C SER A 23 -0.26 7.92 18.09
N LYS A 24 -0.64 7.00 17.19
CA LYS A 24 -1.29 5.74 17.59
C LYS A 24 -0.30 4.58 17.66
N LEU A 25 0.68 4.52 16.76
CA LEU A 25 1.61 3.39 16.65
C LEU A 25 3.00 3.66 17.22
N GLY A 26 3.33 4.92 17.58
CA GLY A 26 4.64 5.28 18.12
C GLY A 26 5.79 5.14 17.12
N VAL A 27 5.48 5.13 15.82
CA VAL A 27 6.47 5.01 14.74
C VAL A 27 7.05 6.38 14.43
N VAL A 28 8.37 6.50 14.63
CA VAL A 28 9.14 7.74 14.42
C VAL A 28 10.09 7.58 13.23
N ASN A 29 9.57 7.07 12.11
CA ASN A 29 10.33 6.92 10.86
C ASN A 29 9.62 7.69 9.74
N PRO A 30 10.08 8.91 9.39
CA PRO A 30 9.40 9.74 8.40
C PRO A 30 9.43 9.12 6.99
N GLU A 31 10.52 8.46 6.59
CA GLU A 31 10.61 7.82 5.27
C GLU A 31 9.60 6.69 5.10
N LEU A 32 9.35 5.92 6.17
CA LEU A 32 8.30 4.91 6.18
C LEU A 32 6.92 5.54 6.03
N VAL A 33 6.63 6.58 6.80
CA VAL A 33 5.34 7.27 6.75
C VAL A 33 5.09 7.89 5.38
N ASP A 34 6.10 8.51 4.78
CA ASP A 34 6.03 9.08 3.43
C ASP A 34 5.80 7.99 2.39
N TYR A 35 6.50 6.86 2.49
CA TYR A 35 6.30 5.73 1.58
C TYR A 35 4.87 5.19 1.64
N ILE A 36 4.34 5.00 2.85
CA ILE A 36 2.96 4.50 3.07
C ILE A 36 1.92 5.51 2.55
N SER A 37 2.15 6.81 2.78
CA SER A 37 1.29 7.89 2.28
C SER A 37 1.24 7.90 0.75
N GLU A 38 2.41 7.78 0.11
CA GLU A 38 2.52 7.73 -1.34
C GLU A 38 1.94 6.44 -1.92
N LEU A 39 2.06 5.31 -1.23
CA LEU A 39 1.41 4.05 -1.60
C LEU A 39 -0.11 4.22 -1.66
N LEU A 40 -0.73 4.84 -0.64
CA LEU A 40 -2.17 5.10 -0.64
C LEU A 40 -2.60 5.96 -1.84
N VAL A 41 -1.85 7.02 -2.13
CA VAL A 41 -2.12 7.89 -3.28
C VAL A 41 -2.02 7.14 -4.60
N ARG A 42 -1.01 6.27 -4.76
CA ARG A 42 -0.86 5.44 -5.98
C ARG A 42 -2.03 4.50 -6.14
N PHE A 43 -2.40 3.76 -5.09
CA PHE A 43 -3.39 2.69 -5.19
C PHE A 43 -4.82 3.18 -5.25
N ILE A 44 -5.18 4.26 -4.56
CA ILE A 44 -6.54 4.82 -4.68
C ILE A 44 -6.78 5.34 -6.09
N ARG A 45 -5.76 5.91 -6.75
CA ARG A 45 -5.86 6.33 -8.15
C ARG A 45 -5.97 5.15 -9.10
N VAL A 46 -5.18 4.09 -8.88
CA VAL A 46 -5.19 2.89 -9.73
C VAL A 46 -6.49 2.10 -9.53
N GLU A 47 -6.92 1.85 -8.30
CA GLU A 47 -8.17 1.16 -7.97
C GLU A 47 -9.40 1.97 -8.38
N GLY A 48 -9.40 3.30 -8.25
CA GLY A 48 -10.48 4.13 -8.80
C GLY A 48 -10.66 3.94 -10.31
N VAL A 49 -9.57 3.63 -11.03
CA VAL A 49 -9.57 3.33 -12.46
C VAL A 49 -9.86 1.84 -12.74
N GLN A 50 -9.39 0.91 -11.90
CA GLN A 50 -9.59 -0.54 -12.06
C GLN A 50 -10.95 -1.05 -11.55
N LYS A 51 -11.57 -0.43 -10.54
CA LYS A 51 -12.93 -0.73 -10.06
C LYS A 51 -13.99 -0.46 -11.13
N ILE A 52 -13.72 0.45 -12.08
CA ILE A 52 -14.57 0.63 -13.27
C ILE A 52 -14.49 -0.60 -14.20
N ARG A 53 -13.48 -1.47 -14.04
CA ARG A 53 -13.16 -2.56 -14.95
C ARG A 53 -13.26 -3.98 -14.37
N LYS A 54 -13.33 -4.16 -13.04
CA LYS A 54 -13.42 -5.50 -12.42
C LYS A 54 -14.75 -5.68 -11.69
N LEU A 55 -15.60 -6.54 -12.25
CA LEU A 55 -16.89 -6.97 -11.69
C LEU A 55 -16.85 -8.43 -11.20
N ASP A 56 -15.72 -9.14 -11.35
CA ASP A 56 -15.61 -10.59 -11.13
C ASP A 56 -14.79 -10.99 -9.89
N GLY A 57 -14.32 -10.02 -9.10
CA GLY A 57 -13.85 -10.24 -7.74
C GLY A 57 -12.67 -11.22 -7.59
N SER A 58 -11.68 -11.23 -8.50
CA SER A 58 -10.53 -12.16 -8.43
C SER A 58 -9.18 -11.52 -8.06
N PRO A 59 -8.86 -11.32 -6.76
CA PRO A 59 -7.55 -10.85 -6.30
C PRO A 59 -6.41 -11.89 -6.41
N VAL A 60 -6.70 -13.18 -6.22
CA VAL A 60 -5.66 -14.24 -6.16
C VAL A 60 -4.98 -14.48 -7.52
N THR A 61 -5.77 -14.44 -8.60
CA THR A 61 -5.27 -14.58 -9.97
C THR A 61 -4.27 -13.47 -10.33
N GLU A 62 -4.46 -12.28 -9.76
CA GLU A 62 -3.62 -11.12 -10.05
C GLU A 62 -2.23 -11.24 -9.43
N ILE A 63 -2.11 -11.68 -8.17
CA ILE A 63 -0.78 -11.85 -7.57
C ILE A 63 0.00 -12.99 -8.20
N PHE A 64 -0.65 -14.11 -8.52
CA PHE A 64 0.02 -15.22 -9.21
C PHE A 64 0.61 -14.78 -10.56
N ALA A 65 -0.14 -13.99 -11.34
CA ALA A 65 0.34 -13.44 -12.60
C ALA A 65 1.54 -12.49 -12.39
N MET A 66 1.50 -11.62 -11.37
CA MET A 66 2.62 -10.73 -11.05
C MET A 66 3.87 -11.51 -10.60
N LEU A 67 3.71 -12.57 -9.81
CA LEU A 67 4.82 -13.44 -9.40
C LEU A 67 5.47 -14.14 -10.59
N GLN A 68 4.66 -14.68 -11.52
CA GLN A 68 5.19 -15.29 -12.75
C GLN A 68 5.95 -14.28 -13.61
N GLU A 69 5.47 -13.03 -13.68
CA GLU A 69 6.19 -11.98 -14.40
C GLU A 69 7.51 -11.63 -13.70
N ALA A 70 7.53 -11.59 -12.36
CA ALA A 70 8.74 -11.31 -11.59
C ALA A 70 9.85 -12.33 -11.85
N GLU A 71 9.50 -13.60 -12.04
CA GLU A 71 10.45 -14.67 -12.37
C GLU A 71 11.13 -14.50 -13.73
N ARG A 72 10.52 -13.74 -14.65
CA ARG A 72 11.07 -13.47 -15.99
C ARG A 72 11.97 -12.23 -16.03
N ARG A 73 11.99 -11.42 -14.98
CA ARG A 73 12.76 -10.17 -14.91
C ARG A 73 14.09 -10.39 -14.19
N ILE A 74 15.04 -9.50 -14.43
CA ILE A 74 16.33 -9.44 -13.74
C ILE A 74 16.64 -7.99 -13.31
N GLY A 75 17.56 -7.82 -12.36
CA GLY A 75 18.02 -6.51 -11.89
C GLY A 75 16.88 -5.60 -11.42
N GLU A 76 16.95 -4.32 -11.78
CA GLU A 76 15.99 -3.29 -11.35
C GLU A 76 14.55 -3.61 -11.80
N ALA A 77 14.36 -4.17 -12.99
CA ALA A 77 13.02 -4.56 -13.45
C ALA A 77 12.41 -5.65 -12.53
N ARG A 78 13.22 -6.58 -12.02
CA ARG A 78 12.76 -7.59 -11.06
C ARG A 78 12.44 -6.96 -9.71
N ARG A 79 13.27 -6.01 -9.28
CA ARG A 79 13.06 -5.23 -8.05
C ARG A 79 11.74 -4.47 -8.09
N GLU A 80 11.44 -3.77 -9.18
CA GLU A 80 10.20 -3.01 -9.34
C GLU A 80 8.96 -3.89 -9.29
N VAL A 81 8.97 -5.05 -9.96
CA VAL A 81 7.84 -5.97 -9.92
C VAL A 81 7.62 -6.51 -8.50
N HIS A 82 8.68 -6.89 -7.79
CA HIS A 82 8.56 -7.32 -6.40
C HIS A 82 8.11 -6.20 -5.46
N ARG A 83 8.60 -4.96 -5.62
CA ARG A 83 8.07 -3.79 -4.89
C ARG A 83 6.58 -3.63 -5.15
N HIS A 84 6.14 -3.75 -6.41
CA HIS A 84 4.73 -3.61 -6.75
C HIS A 84 3.85 -4.71 -6.12
N ILE A 85 4.31 -5.96 -6.09
CA ILE A 85 3.63 -7.05 -5.39
C ILE A 85 3.51 -6.75 -3.89
N GLY A 86 4.60 -6.25 -3.27
CA GLY A 86 4.60 -5.81 -1.89
C GLY A 86 3.60 -4.68 -1.64
N ASP A 87 3.58 -3.64 -2.47
CA ASP A 87 2.65 -2.53 -2.36
C ASP A 87 1.19 -2.98 -2.49
N TYR A 88 0.92 -3.84 -3.48
CA TYR A 88 -0.42 -4.35 -3.77
C TYR A 88 -0.97 -5.17 -2.61
N THR A 89 -0.17 -6.10 -2.10
CA THR A 89 -0.56 -6.96 -0.96
C THR A 89 -0.73 -6.13 0.32
N LEU A 90 0.15 -5.16 0.56
CA LEU A 90 0.07 -4.28 1.72
C LEU A 90 -1.18 -3.38 1.68
N PHE A 91 -1.49 -2.84 0.50
CA PHE A 91 -2.70 -2.06 0.30
C PHE A 91 -3.96 -2.88 0.59
N TRP A 92 -4.10 -4.08 0.01
CA TRP A 92 -5.29 -4.91 0.21
C TRP A 92 -5.43 -5.44 1.64
N SER A 93 -4.33 -5.89 2.25
CA SER A 93 -4.34 -6.39 3.64
C SER A 93 -4.54 -5.27 4.68
N GLY A 94 -4.11 -4.05 4.37
CA GLY A 94 -4.27 -2.90 5.25
C GLY A 94 -5.61 -2.18 5.06
N VAL A 95 -5.90 -1.77 3.82
CA VAL A 95 -7.06 -0.92 3.50
C VAL A 95 -8.34 -1.75 3.42
N TYR A 96 -8.36 -2.92 2.79
CA TYR A 96 -9.58 -3.74 2.61
C TYR A 96 -9.43 -5.18 3.11
N PRO A 97 -8.99 -5.41 4.35
CA PRO A 97 -8.78 -6.76 4.91
C PRO A 97 -10.04 -7.63 4.87
N GLU A 98 -11.22 -7.04 5.02
CA GLU A 98 -12.51 -7.72 4.99
C GLU A 98 -12.80 -8.35 3.62
N ALA A 99 -12.33 -7.74 2.53
CA ALA A 99 -12.46 -8.31 1.18
C ALA A 99 -11.63 -9.60 1.02
N LEU A 100 -10.54 -9.73 1.77
CA LEU A 100 -9.71 -10.95 1.79
C LEU A 100 -10.28 -12.02 2.72
N GLN A 101 -10.98 -11.63 3.78
CA GLN A 101 -11.58 -12.54 4.77
C GLN A 101 -12.96 -13.06 4.37
N ALA A 102 -13.70 -12.33 3.54
CA ALA A 102 -15.01 -12.75 3.02
C ALA A 102 -14.91 -13.89 1.99
N SER A 103 -13.69 -14.20 1.51
CA SER A 103 -13.43 -15.32 0.63
C SER A 103 -13.57 -16.66 1.36
N LYS A 104 -14.12 -17.67 0.68
CA LYS A 104 -14.24 -19.04 1.23
C LYS A 104 -12.88 -19.72 1.48
N ALA A 105 -11.79 -19.14 0.97
CA ALA A 105 -10.43 -19.56 1.28
C ALA A 105 -9.97 -18.87 2.57
N ALA A 106 -10.13 -19.55 3.71
CA ALA A 106 -9.81 -19.05 5.05
C ALA A 106 -8.37 -18.51 5.21
N ASP A 107 -7.47 -18.82 4.26
CA ASP A 107 -6.05 -18.47 4.30
C ASP A 107 -5.66 -17.30 3.39
N GLN A 108 -6.60 -16.64 2.72
CA GLN A 108 -6.26 -15.61 1.72
C GLN A 108 -5.58 -14.38 2.34
N PHE A 109 -6.02 -13.92 3.51
CA PHE A 109 -5.35 -12.82 4.20
C PHE A 109 -3.91 -13.18 4.58
N VAL A 110 -3.71 -14.37 5.15
CA VAL A 110 -2.38 -14.87 5.55
C VAL A 110 -1.47 -14.97 4.33
N SER A 111 -1.99 -15.53 3.23
CA SER A 111 -1.28 -15.64 1.95
C SER A 111 -0.85 -14.28 1.41
N TYR A 112 -1.67 -13.24 1.53
CA TYR A 112 -1.31 -11.87 1.13
C TYR A 112 -0.19 -11.31 1.99
N CYS A 113 -0.26 -11.47 3.31
CA CYS A 113 0.80 -11.02 4.21
C CYS A 113 2.12 -11.74 3.90
N GLU A 114 2.11 -13.06 3.75
CA GLU A 114 3.30 -13.84 3.43
C GLU A 114 3.91 -13.45 2.08
N GLN A 115 3.08 -13.31 1.05
CA GLN A 115 3.54 -12.91 -0.29
C GLN A 115 4.09 -11.48 -0.28
N GLY A 116 3.45 -10.56 0.42
CA GLY A 116 3.90 -9.18 0.55
C GLY A 116 5.25 -9.06 1.25
N LYS A 117 5.41 -9.72 2.41
CA LYS A 117 6.67 -9.80 3.15
C LYS A 117 7.79 -10.31 2.26
N ARG A 118 7.56 -11.45 1.60
CA ARG A 118 8.54 -12.07 0.71
C ARG A 118 8.90 -11.16 -0.46
N ALA A 119 7.92 -10.49 -1.07
CA ALA A 119 8.15 -9.61 -2.20
C ALA A 119 9.01 -8.40 -1.81
N TYR A 120 8.70 -7.74 -0.69
CA TYR A 120 9.56 -6.66 -0.17
C TYR A 120 10.97 -7.13 0.17
N LYS A 121 11.12 -8.32 0.76
CA LYS A 121 12.44 -8.89 1.07
C LYS A 121 13.28 -9.17 -0.17
N ILE A 122 12.64 -9.63 -1.24
CA ILE A 122 13.34 -9.85 -2.51
C ILE A 122 13.70 -8.51 -3.16
N ALA A 123 12.81 -7.52 -3.10
CA ALA A 123 13.08 -6.19 -3.65
C ALA A 123 14.23 -5.49 -2.89
N SER A 124 14.28 -5.61 -1.56
CA SER A 124 15.36 -5.04 -0.74
C SER A 124 16.71 -5.69 -1.00
N SER A 125 16.75 -6.97 -1.42
CA SER A 125 17.99 -7.69 -1.70
C SER A 125 18.58 -7.44 -3.09
N ILE A 126 17.89 -6.69 -3.95
CA ILE A 126 18.37 -6.37 -5.30
C ILE A 126 18.97 -4.98 -5.26
N ASP A 127 20.24 -4.87 -5.63
CA ASP A 127 20.92 -3.58 -5.75
C ASP A 127 20.21 -2.71 -6.80
N CYS A 128 20.03 -1.44 -6.46
CA CYS A 128 19.44 -0.43 -7.32
C CYS A 128 20.26 0.84 -7.16
N ASP A 129 20.54 1.49 -8.29
CA ASP A 129 21.24 2.76 -8.24
C ASP A 129 20.26 3.87 -7.81
N ASN A 130 20.26 4.16 -6.51
CA ASN A 130 19.40 5.20 -5.94
C ASN A 130 19.99 6.61 -6.12
N SER A 131 21.09 6.78 -6.89
CA SER A 131 21.84 8.03 -7.02
C SER A 131 20.97 9.16 -7.59
N GLY A 132 20.30 9.88 -6.69
CA GLY A 132 19.60 11.13 -6.98
C GLY A 132 18.15 11.01 -7.46
N ASN A 133 17.57 9.80 -7.50
CA ASN A 133 16.15 9.64 -7.82
C ASN A 133 15.32 9.38 -6.54
N PRO A 134 14.57 10.37 -6.02
CA PRO A 134 13.77 10.21 -4.80
C PRO A 134 12.57 9.26 -4.98
N ASP A 135 12.20 8.91 -6.22
CA ASP A 135 11.10 7.97 -6.49
C ASP A 135 11.53 6.50 -6.30
N ILE A 136 12.85 6.26 -6.17
CA ILE A 136 13.41 4.94 -5.89
C ILE A 136 13.48 4.76 -4.37
N ALA A 137 12.54 3.97 -3.85
CA ALA A 137 12.55 3.59 -2.44
C ALA A 137 13.86 2.89 -2.08
N PRO A 138 14.54 3.23 -0.96
CA PRO A 138 15.81 2.63 -0.61
C PRO A 138 15.65 1.19 -0.13
N ASN A 139 16.68 0.36 -0.32
CA ASN A 139 16.64 -1.07 0.01
C ASN A 139 16.35 -1.32 1.49
N TRP A 140 16.96 -0.55 2.39
CA TRP A 140 16.73 -0.68 3.83
C TRP A 140 15.27 -0.41 4.21
N LEU A 141 14.59 0.50 3.50
CA LEU A 141 13.19 0.83 3.77
C LEU A 141 12.27 -0.31 3.35
N LEU A 142 12.50 -0.88 2.16
CA LEU A 142 11.77 -2.08 1.72
C LEU A 142 12.02 -3.26 2.68
N ASP A 143 13.23 -3.39 3.20
CA ASP A 143 13.57 -4.42 4.20
C ASP A 143 12.77 -4.21 5.49
N GLN A 144 12.75 -2.98 5.98
CA GLN A 144 11.98 -2.62 7.18
C GLN A 144 10.48 -2.84 6.99
N ILE A 145 9.92 -2.51 5.82
CA ILE A 145 8.51 -2.78 5.50
C ILE A 145 8.24 -4.29 5.48
N SER A 146 9.16 -5.10 4.97
CA SER A 146 9.05 -6.56 5.01
C SER A 146 8.96 -7.08 6.45
N ASP A 147 9.85 -6.61 7.33
CA ASP A 147 9.92 -7.04 8.72
C ASP A 147 8.71 -6.56 9.54
N GLN A 148 8.19 -5.37 9.22
CA GLN A 148 7.10 -4.71 9.93
C GLN A 148 5.77 -4.72 9.15
N PHE A 149 5.61 -5.66 8.23
CA PHE A 149 4.50 -5.66 7.27
C PHE A 149 3.13 -5.60 7.95
N GLU A 150 2.90 -6.43 8.96
CA GLU A 150 1.62 -6.49 9.68
C GLU A 150 1.34 -5.19 10.45
N MET A 151 2.36 -4.54 10.99
CA MET A 151 2.24 -3.22 11.62
C MET A 151 1.87 -2.15 10.59
N CYS A 152 2.53 -2.16 9.42
CA CYS A 152 2.21 -1.26 8.32
C CYS A 152 0.77 -1.47 7.81
N ALA A 153 0.34 -2.72 7.65
CA ALA A 153 -1.02 -3.08 7.27
C ALA A 153 -2.04 -2.60 8.30
N TYR A 154 -1.74 -2.78 9.59
CA TYR A 154 -2.58 -2.26 10.67
C TYR A 154 -2.64 -0.73 10.65
N GLY A 155 -1.53 -0.04 10.45
CA GLY A 155 -1.50 1.42 10.28
C GLY A 155 -2.34 1.91 9.11
N LEU A 156 -2.26 1.25 7.96
CA LEU A 156 -3.12 1.56 6.81
C LEU A 156 -4.62 1.40 7.13
N ARG A 157 -4.98 0.40 7.93
CA ARG A 157 -6.36 0.20 8.38
C ARG A 157 -6.84 1.35 9.26
N GLU A 158 -5.99 1.81 10.17
CA GLU A 158 -6.29 2.95 11.03
C GLU A 158 -6.36 4.27 10.25
N VAL A 159 -5.53 4.45 9.21
CA VAL A 159 -5.62 5.58 8.28
C VAL A 159 -6.97 5.57 7.55
N ARG A 160 -7.40 4.42 7.04
CA ARG A 160 -8.72 4.28 6.40
C ARG A 160 -9.86 4.64 7.35
N ARG A 161 -9.85 4.10 8.58
CA ARG A 161 -10.89 4.38 9.59
C ARG A 161 -10.97 5.86 9.92
N GLU A 162 -9.83 6.51 10.04
CA GLU A 162 -9.76 7.94 10.32
C GLU A 162 -10.24 8.78 9.13
N TRP A 163 -9.97 8.33 7.90
CA TRP A 163 -10.50 8.96 6.70
C TRP A 163 -12.04 8.85 6.63
N GLU A 164 -12.60 7.64 6.77
CA GLU A 164 -14.05 7.40 6.77
C GLU A 164 -14.77 8.24 7.85
N ARG A 165 -14.18 8.32 9.05
CA ARG A 165 -14.71 9.13 10.15
C ARG A 165 -14.74 10.63 9.84
N ARG A 166 -13.79 11.14 9.05
CA ARG A 166 -13.76 12.56 8.65
C ARG A 166 -14.76 12.84 7.55
N ASP A 167 -14.89 11.96 6.57
CA ASP A 167 -15.90 12.07 5.51
C ASP A 167 -17.32 12.08 6.09
N ASP A 168 -17.61 11.21 7.07
CA ASP A 168 -18.90 11.17 7.77
C ASP A 168 -19.20 12.47 8.54
N ASN A 169 -18.19 13.05 9.20
CA ASN A 169 -18.33 14.30 9.95
C ASN A 169 -18.52 15.52 9.02
N GLU A 170 -17.84 15.55 7.87
CA GLU A 170 -18.04 16.60 6.86
C GLU A 170 -19.45 16.51 6.24
N GLY A 171 -19.93 15.29 5.98
CA GLY A 171 -21.31 15.05 5.54
C GLY A 171 -22.37 15.48 6.56
N GLN A 172 -22.12 15.32 7.86
CA GLN A 172 -23.00 15.80 8.93
C GLN A 172 -22.95 17.32 9.12
N THR A 173 -21.79 17.95 8.88
CA THR A 173 -21.63 19.42 9.01
C THR A 173 -22.33 20.18 7.89
N LEU A 174 -22.54 19.56 6.72
CA LEU A 174 -23.30 20.13 5.60
C LEU A 174 -24.84 19.98 5.75
N LEU A 175 -25.31 19.27 6.79
CA LEU A 175 -26.72 19.02 7.08
C LEU A 175 -27.27 19.84 8.26
N LEU A 176 -26.47 20.79 8.80
CA LEU A 176 -26.85 21.74 9.85
C LEU A 176 -26.72 23.18 9.34
#